data_AF-A0A9E1YPU3-F1
#
_entry.id   AF-A0A9E1YPU3-F1
#
_cell.length_a   1.000
_cell.length_b   1.000
_cell.length_c   1.000
_cell.angle_alpha   90.00
_cell.angle_beta   90.00
_cell.angle_gamma   90.00
#
_symmetry.space_group_name_H-M   'P 1'
#
loop_
_entity.id
_entity.type
_entity.pdbx_description
1 polymer ?
#
loop_
_entity_poly.entity_id
_entity_poly.type
_entity_poly.pdbx_seq_one_letter_code
_entity_poly.pdbx_strand_id
1 'polypeptide(L)'
;MNSIDPFTVEVIRHALNQAAEEMSLTVMRAARSPLLHEAGDLSSAITDASGELVSQGRDIPMHMGVMSFTVKEFLKRVPAERLARGDVWFLNLPEVGGNHLPDVKAIRPVFHGDRVVAFAVSLAHWADIGGAVPGSY
;
A
#
# COMPACT_ATOMS: atom_id res chain seq x y z
N MET A 1 14.69 18.32 -24.03
CA MET A 1 13.82 17.42 -23.26
C MET A 1 12.58 17.18 -24.09
N ASN A 2 12.33 15.96 -24.57
CA ASN A 2 11.06 15.66 -25.23
C ASN A 2 9.94 15.90 -24.21
N SER A 3 9.00 16.78 -24.53
CA SER A 3 7.80 16.97 -23.72
C SER A 3 7.06 15.64 -23.64
N ILE A 4 6.81 15.16 -22.42
CA ILE A 4 5.92 14.01 -22.23
C ILE A 4 4.54 14.41 -22.75
N ASP A 5 3.95 13.57 -23.59
CA ASP A 5 2.62 13.81 -24.16
C ASP A 5 1.57 13.92 -23.04
N PRO A 6 0.88 15.08 -22.91
CA PRO A 6 -0.06 15.29 -21.80
C PRO A 6 -1.24 14.32 -21.82
N PHE A 7 -1.66 13.83 -22.99
CA PHE A 7 -2.71 12.82 -23.07
C PHE A 7 -2.25 11.49 -22.46
N THR A 8 -1.04 11.05 -22.80
CA THR A 8 -0.42 9.86 -22.22
C THR A 8 -0.28 9.98 -20.71
N VAL A 9 0.14 11.13 -20.18
CA VAL A 9 0.22 11.37 -18.73
C VAL A 9 -1.14 11.16 -18.06
N GLU A 10 -2.18 11.77 -18.61
CA GLU A 10 -3.53 11.71 -18.02
C GLU A 10 -4.11 10.29 -18.08
N VAL A 11 -3.91 9.56 -19.19
CA VAL A 11 -4.32 8.16 -19.31
C VAL A 11 -3.62 7.29 -18.25
N ILE A 12 -2.31 7.43 -18.09
CA ILE A 12 -1.54 6.66 -17.09
C ILE A 12 -1.98 7.03 -15.68
N ARG A 13 -2.13 8.32 -15.39
CA ARG A 13 -2.57 8.82 -14.08
C ARG A 13 -3.92 8.23 -13.68
N HIS A 14 -4.89 8.26 -14.59
CA HIS A 14 -6.22 7.69 -14.34
C HIS A 14 -6.19 6.18 -14.19
N ALA A 15 -5.40 5.47 -15.00
CA ALA A 15 -5.26 4.01 -14.90
C ALA A 15 -4.65 3.59 -13.56
N LEU A 16 -3.62 4.29 -13.07
CA LEU A 16 -3.00 3.99 -11.77
C LEU A 16 -3.96 4.28 -10.61
N ASN A 17 -4.69 5.39 -10.66
CA ASN A 17 -5.71 5.70 -9.64
C ASN A 17 -6.81 4.65 -9.62
N GLN A 18 -7.30 4.21 -10.78
CA GLN A 18 -8.30 3.15 -10.87
C GLN A 18 -7.76 1.83 -10.32
N ALA A 19 -6.50 1.47 -10.63
CA ALA A 19 -5.88 0.27 -10.09
C ALA A 19 -5.81 0.29 -8.56
N ALA A 20 -5.43 1.43 -7.96
CA ALA A 20 -5.40 1.57 -6.52
C ALA A 20 -6.82 1.49 -5.89
N GLU A 21 -7.83 2.06 -6.53
CA GLU A 21 -9.22 1.94 -6.09
C GLU A 21 -9.75 0.50 -6.18
N GLU A 22 -9.45 -0.21 -7.28
CA GLU A 22 -9.82 -1.62 -7.44
C GLU A 22 -9.11 -2.53 -6.42
N MET A 23 -7.88 -2.21 -6.02
CA MET A 23 -7.19 -2.89 -4.93
C MET A 23 -7.98 -2.76 -3.62
N SER A 24 -8.37 -1.54 -3.23
CA SER A 24 -9.17 -1.30 -2.01
C SER A 24 -10.51 -2.04 -2.06
N LEU A 25 -11.23 -1.96 -3.19
CA LEU A 25 -12.51 -2.65 -3.37
C LEU A 25 -12.38 -4.17 -3.32
N THR A 26 -11.28 -4.72 -3.84
CA THR A 26 -11.01 -6.16 -3.81
C THR A 26 -10.82 -6.64 -2.37
N VAL A 27 -10.03 -5.92 -1.57
CA VAL A 27 -9.85 -6.24 -0.15
C VAL A 27 -11.17 -6.12 0.60
N MET A 28 -11.90 -5.01 0.41
CA MET A 28 -13.20 -4.76 1.05
C MET A 28 -14.20 -5.89 0.78
N ARG A 29 -14.32 -6.34 -0.47
CA ARG A 29 -15.26 -7.41 -0.88
C ARG A 29 -14.85 -8.79 -0.41
N ALA A 30 -13.55 -9.05 -0.27
CA ALA A 30 -13.02 -10.33 0.20
C ALA A 30 -13.00 -10.44 1.72
N ALA A 31 -13.00 -9.31 2.44
CA ALA A 31 -12.91 -9.28 3.88
C ALA A 31 -14.16 -9.84 4.57
N ARG A 32 -13.93 -10.59 5.66
CA ARG A 32 -14.96 -11.01 6.60
C ARG A 32 -15.08 -10.11 7.83
N SER A 33 -14.09 -9.23 8.04
CA SER A 33 -14.10 -8.27 9.13
C SER A 33 -15.07 -7.13 8.79
N PRO A 34 -16.03 -6.80 9.66
CA PRO A 34 -16.92 -5.67 9.43
C PRO A 34 -16.17 -4.33 9.41
N LEU A 35 -15.02 -4.23 10.10
CA LEU A 35 -14.15 -3.05 10.04
C LEU A 35 -13.69 -2.77 8.61
N LEU A 36 -13.38 -3.83 7.86
CA LEU A 36 -12.90 -3.70 6.49
C LEU A 36 -14.06 -3.65 5.49
N HIS A 37 -15.04 -4.54 5.65
CA HIS A 37 -16.12 -4.73 4.69
C HIS A 37 -17.18 -3.62 4.74
N GLU A 38 -17.57 -3.20 5.95
CA GLU A 38 -18.67 -2.26 6.18
C GLU A 38 -18.15 -0.87 6.53
N ALA A 39 -17.17 -0.77 7.44
CA ALA A 39 -16.62 0.52 7.86
C ALA A 39 -15.55 1.06 6.91
N GLY A 40 -14.95 0.20 6.07
CA GLY A 40 -13.95 0.61 5.08
C GLY A 40 -12.61 1.04 5.68
N ASP A 41 -12.22 0.46 6.82
CA ASP A 41 -10.95 0.75 7.50
C ASP A 41 -9.75 0.04 6.85
N LEU A 42 -9.52 0.41 5.59
CA LEU A 42 -8.48 -0.10 4.73
C LEU A 42 -8.06 0.97 3.73
N SER A 43 -6.89 0.82 3.14
CA SER A 43 -6.44 1.69 2.06
C SER A 43 -5.44 0.98 1.16
N SER A 44 -5.33 1.44 -0.07
CA SER A 44 -4.40 0.91 -1.06
C SER A 44 -3.64 2.02 -1.75
N ALA A 45 -2.39 1.74 -2.07
CA ALA A 45 -1.50 2.67 -2.73
C ALA A 45 -0.59 1.98 -3.73
N ILE A 46 -0.16 2.74 -4.73
CA ILE A 46 0.94 2.36 -5.62
C ILE A 46 2.05 3.40 -5.46
N THR A 47 3.27 2.93 -5.24
CA THR A 47 4.47 3.76 -5.21
C THR A 47 5.33 3.49 -6.44
N ASP A 48 6.25 4.40 -6.75
CA ASP A 48 7.35 4.11 -7.67
C ASP A 48 8.38 3.15 -7.05
N ALA A 49 9.42 2.82 -7.82
CA ALA A 49 10.50 1.93 -7.38
C ALA A 49 11.33 2.47 -6.20
N SER A 50 11.30 3.78 -5.94
CA SER A 50 11.97 4.42 -4.81
C SER A 50 11.09 4.55 -3.56
N GLY A 51 9.82 4.16 -3.68
CA GLY A 51 8.83 4.20 -2.61
C GLY A 51 8.08 5.52 -2.51
N GLU A 52 8.19 6.42 -3.49
CA GLU A 52 7.40 7.65 -3.54
C GLU A 52 5.96 7.34 -3.96
N LEU A 53 4.98 7.92 -3.27
CA LEU A 53 3.57 7.68 -3.55
C LEU A 53 3.17 8.23 -4.93
N VAL A 54 2.61 7.37 -5.78
CA VAL A 54 2.17 7.72 -7.14
C VAL A 54 0.65 7.79 -7.25
N SER A 55 -0.05 6.85 -6.62
CA SER A 55 -1.52 6.81 -6.62
C SER A 55 -2.05 6.09 -5.37
N GLN A 56 -3.31 6.32 -5.09
CA GLN A 56 -4.02 5.74 -3.94
C GLN A 56 -5.51 5.58 -4.25
N GLY A 57 -6.18 4.69 -3.52
CA GLY A 57 -7.63 4.55 -3.58
C GLY A 57 -8.37 5.74 -2.92
N ARG A 58 -9.72 5.69 -2.96
CA ARG A 58 -10.57 6.64 -2.22
C ARG A 58 -10.63 6.26 -0.75
N ASP A 59 -9.58 6.63 -0.05
CA ASP A 59 -9.16 5.99 1.19
C ASP A 59 -9.06 6.97 2.37
N ILE A 60 -8.65 6.47 3.53
CA ILE A 60 -8.56 7.26 4.79
C ILE A 60 -7.37 8.22 4.73
N PRO A 61 -7.55 9.54 4.97
CA PRO A 61 -6.45 10.53 4.88
C PRO A 61 -5.23 10.20 5.75
N MET A 62 -5.44 9.63 6.94
CA MET A 62 -4.35 9.22 7.83
C MET A 62 -3.48 8.13 7.18
N HIS A 63 -4.08 7.18 6.47
CA HIS A 63 -3.35 6.13 5.75
C HIS A 63 -2.47 6.73 4.65
N MET A 64 -2.94 7.77 3.95
CA MET A 64 -2.13 8.45 2.94
C MET A 64 -0.84 9.03 3.52
N GLY A 65 -0.96 9.68 4.69
CA GLY A 65 0.17 10.29 5.39
C GLY A 65 1.28 9.26 5.65
N VAL A 66 0.91 8.08 6.16
CA VAL A 66 1.90 7.03 6.45
C VAL A 66 2.36 6.23 5.24
N MET A 67 1.47 5.96 4.28
CA MET A 67 1.83 5.24 3.06
C MET A 67 2.81 6.03 2.20
N SER A 68 2.86 7.36 2.32
CA SER A 68 3.80 8.22 1.59
C SER A 68 5.28 7.91 1.85
N PHE A 69 5.61 7.29 3.00
CA PHE A 69 6.98 6.93 3.35
C PHE A 69 7.17 5.44 3.71
N THR A 70 6.09 4.65 3.79
CA THR A 70 6.12 3.23 4.20
C THR A 70 7.13 2.42 3.38
N VAL A 71 7.02 2.46 2.05
CA VAL A 71 7.88 1.67 1.15
C VAL A 71 9.33 2.13 1.23
N LYS A 72 9.55 3.44 1.35
CA LYS A 72 10.88 4.03 1.51
C LYS A 72 11.59 3.54 2.77
N GLU A 73 10.88 3.49 3.90
CA GLU A 73 11.42 2.95 5.16
C GLU A 73 11.55 1.43 5.15
N PHE A 74 10.65 0.73 4.46
CA PHE A 74 10.74 -0.71 4.24
C PHE A 74 12.02 -1.08 3.48
N LEU A 75 12.34 -0.35 2.41
CA LEU A 75 13.52 -0.58 1.58
C LEU A 75 14.85 -0.37 2.32
N LYS A 76 14.87 0.44 3.39
CA LYS A 76 16.05 0.56 4.27
C LYS A 76 16.34 -0.72 5.06
N ARG A 77 15.31 -1.54 5.32
CA ARG A 77 15.41 -2.82 6.04
C ARG A 77 15.54 -4.00 5.09
N VAL A 78 14.81 -3.96 3.99
CA VAL A 78 14.79 -4.99 2.95
C VAL A 78 15.16 -4.34 1.62
N PRO A 79 16.47 -4.29 1.28
CA PRO A 79 16.92 -3.76 0.01
C PRO A 79 16.27 -4.46 -1.18
N ALA A 80 16.07 -3.73 -2.29
CA ALA A 80 15.34 -4.21 -3.46
C ALA A 80 15.93 -5.48 -4.07
N GLU A 81 17.24 -5.70 -3.90
CA GLU A 81 17.98 -6.88 -4.38
C GLU A 81 17.57 -8.17 -3.64
N ARG A 82 16.95 -8.04 -2.46
CA ARG A 82 16.43 -9.18 -1.68
C ARG A 82 14.99 -9.55 -2.04
N LEU A 83 14.35 -8.75 -2.88
CA LEU A 83 12.96 -8.98 -3.26
C LEU A 83 12.90 -9.93 -4.45
N ALA A 84 11.96 -10.87 -4.42
CA ALA A 84 11.70 -11.77 -5.53
C ALA A 84 10.32 -11.53 -6.14
N ARG A 85 10.19 -11.88 -7.42
CA ARG A 85 8.91 -11.85 -8.12
C ARG A 85 7.94 -12.83 -7.45
N GLY A 86 6.78 -12.32 -7.07
CA GLY A 86 5.73 -13.11 -6.42
C GLY A 86 5.64 -12.89 -4.92
N ASP A 87 6.68 -12.34 -4.29
CA ASP A 87 6.69 -12.04 -2.86
C ASP A 87 5.56 -11.09 -2.45
N VAL A 88 5.11 -11.25 -1.21
CA VAL A 88 4.27 -10.29 -0.50
C VAL A 88 4.80 -10.19 0.92
N TRP A 89 5.18 -8.98 1.32
CA TRP A 89 5.75 -8.68 2.63
C TRP A 89 4.69 -8.07 3.52
N PHE A 90 4.60 -8.55 4.77
CA PHE A 90 3.69 -7.97 5.76
C PHE A 90 4.48 -7.22 6.82
N LEU A 91 4.00 -6.04 7.21
CA LEU A 91 4.57 -5.28 8.32
C LEU A 91 3.53 -4.42 9.02
N ASN A 92 3.78 -4.17 10.30
CA ASN A 92 3.04 -3.24 11.15
C ASN A 92 3.97 -2.45 12.10
N LEU A 93 5.25 -2.37 11.74
CA LEU A 93 6.27 -1.70 12.55
C LEU A 93 5.97 -0.19 12.63
N PRO A 94 5.85 0.41 13.83
CA PRO A 94 5.55 1.83 14.00
C PRO A 94 6.49 2.74 13.20
N GLU A 95 7.78 2.41 13.21
CA GLU A 95 8.80 3.20 12.53
C GLU A 95 8.90 2.95 11.01
N VAL A 96 8.04 2.10 10.45
CA VAL A 96 7.93 1.79 9.01
C VAL A 96 6.51 2.11 8.53
N GLY A 97 6.09 3.35 8.74
CA GLY A 97 4.77 3.82 8.30
C GLY A 97 3.61 3.36 9.19
N GLY A 98 3.83 3.06 10.46
CA GLY A 98 2.74 2.67 11.37
C GLY A 98 2.05 3.88 12.01
N ASN A 99 0.71 3.94 11.94
CA ASN A 99 -0.08 4.80 12.83
C ASN A 99 -0.20 4.16 14.21
N HIS A 100 -0.50 2.85 14.22
CA HIS A 100 -0.46 1.95 15.36
C HIS A 100 -0.38 0.49 14.86
N LEU A 101 -0.12 -0.46 15.76
CA LEU A 101 0.19 -1.86 15.43
C LEU A 101 -0.91 -2.63 14.66
N PRO A 102 -2.21 -2.36 14.83
CA PRO A 102 -3.27 -3.02 14.07
C PRO A 102 -3.36 -2.62 12.60
N ASP A 103 -2.72 -1.53 12.18
CA ASP A 103 -2.67 -1.12 10.76
C ASP A 103 -1.60 -1.92 10.01
N VAL A 104 -1.95 -3.14 9.62
CA VAL A 104 -1.05 -4.08 8.95
C VAL A 104 -1.03 -3.80 7.44
N LYS A 105 0.18 -3.78 6.87
CA LYS A 105 0.41 -3.48 5.46
C LYS A 105 0.98 -4.68 4.74
N ALA A 106 0.37 -5.05 3.62
CA ALA A 106 0.92 -5.95 2.63
C ALA A 106 1.62 -5.13 1.53
N ILE A 107 2.89 -5.43 1.27
CA ILE A 107 3.72 -4.77 0.27
C ILE A 107 4.14 -5.81 -0.77
N ARG A 108 3.75 -5.59 -2.02
CA ARG A 108 4.10 -6.43 -3.15
C ARG A 108 4.97 -5.67 -4.14
N PRO A 109 6.22 -6.07 -4.39
CA PRO A 109 7.03 -5.50 -5.45
C PRO A 109 6.45 -5.85 -6.83
N VAL A 110 6.37 -4.84 -7.71
CA VAL A 110 5.94 -4.99 -9.09
C VAL A 110 7.17 -4.99 -9.99
N PHE A 111 7.35 -6.08 -10.74
CA PHE A 111 8.52 -6.29 -11.58
C PHE A 111 8.23 -6.18 -13.07
N HIS A 112 9.08 -5.45 -13.79
CA HIS A 112 9.19 -5.49 -15.25
C HIS A 112 10.56 -6.06 -15.63
N GLY A 113 10.58 -7.24 -16.26
CA GLY A 113 11.80 -8.04 -16.35
C GLY A 113 12.35 -8.38 -14.96
N ASP A 114 13.65 -8.16 -14.73
CA ASP A 114 14.30 -8.43 -13.44
C ASP A 114 14.38 -7.19 -12.53
N ARG A 115 13.67 -6.11 -12.88
CA ARG A 115 13.71 -4.85 -12.14
C ARG A 115 12.38 -4.56 -11.46
N VAL A 116 12.46 -4.15 -10.20
CA VAL A 116 11.32 -3.53 -9.50
C VAL A 116 11.06 -2.16 -10.12
N VAL A 117 9.81 -1.91 -10.51
CA VAL A 117 9.37 -0.64 -11.11
C VAL A 117 8.37 0.12 -10.25
N ALA A 118 7.70 -0.57 -9.33
CA ALA A 118 6.70 -0.02 -8.44
C ALA A 118 6.45 -0.96 -7.25
N PHE A 119 5.68 -0.50 -6.28
CA PHE A 119 5.12 -1.35 -5.22
C PHE A 119 3.63 -1.15 -5.13
N ALA A 120 2.90 -2.25 -4.97
CA ALA A 120 1.50 -2.25 -4.58
C ALA A 120 1.42 -2.45 -3.06
N VAL A 121 0.71 -1.56 -2.38
CA VAL A 121 0.57 -1.57 -0.92
C VAL A 121 -0.90 -1.63 -0.58
N SER A 122 -1.28 -2.54 0.31
CA SER A 122 -2.62 -2.57 0.91
C SER A 122 -2.50 -2.59 2.43
N LEU A 123 -3.15 -1.62 3.07
CA LEU A 123 -3.28 -1.50 4.51
C LEU A 123 -4.67 -1.98 4.90
N ALA A 124 -4.75 -2.82 5.94
CA ALA A 124 -6.02 -3.21 6.56
C ALA A 124 -5.90 -3.11 8.07
N HIS A 125 -6.90 -2.51 8.71
CA HIS A 125 -6.97 -2.45 10.16
C HIS A 125 -7.46 -3.77 10.74
N TRP A 126 -6.64 -4.38 11.58
CA TRP A 126 -6.99 -5.63 12.25
C TRP A 126 -7.70 -5.31 13.56
N ALA A 127 -8.76 -6.04 13.90
CA ALA A 127 -9.54 -5.76 15.11
C ALA A 127 -8.76 -6.01 16.41
N ASP A 128 -7.73 -6.84 16.34
CA ASP A 128 -6.89 -7.24 17.46
C ASP A 128 -5.53 -7.75 16.94
N ILE A 129 -4.46 -7.51 17.69
CA ILE A 129 -3.09 -7.95 17.36
C ILE A 129 -2.41 -8.73 18.52
N GLY A 130 -3.20 -9.18 19.51
CA GLY A 130 -2.74 -9.90 20.69
C GLY A 130 -2.16 -8.99 21.77
N GLY A 131 -2.75 -7.81 21.95
CA GLY A 131 -2.34 -6.85 22.98
C GLY A 131 -2.63 -7.33 24.42
N ALA A 132 -2.35 -6.47 25.40
CA ALA A 132 -2.60 -6.78 26.81
C ALA A 132 -4.10 -6.90 27.14
N VAL A 133 -4.96 -6.27 26.34
CA VAL A 133 -6.42 -6.34 26.40
C VAL A 133 -6.98 -6.60 25.00
N PRO A 134 -8.16 -7.24 24.87
CA PRO A 134 -8.80 -7.43 23.59
C PRO A 134 -9.16 -6.10 22.92
N GLY A 135 -8.77 -5.93 21.66
CA GLY A 135 -9.06 -4.76 20.84
C GLY A 135 -7.84 -4.18 20.11
N SER A 136 -8.07 -3.10 19.38
CA SER A 136 -7.06 -2.41 18.55
C SER A 136 -6.54 -1.10 19.16
N TYR A 137 -6.99 -0.72 20.36
CA TYR A 137 -6.63 0.53 21.05
C TYR A 137 -6.27 0.29 22.52
#